data_AF-A0A2W0AWI7-F1
#
_entry.id   AF-A0A2W0AWI7-F1
#
_cell.length_a   1.000
_cell.length_b   1.000
_cell.length_c   1.000
_cell.angle_alpha   90.00
_cell.angle_beta   90.00
_cell.angle_gamma   90.00
#
_symmetry.space_group_name_H-M   'P 1'
#
loop_
_entity.id
_entity.type
_entity.pdbx_description
1 polymer ?
#
loop_
_entity_poly.entity_id
_entity_poly.type
_entity_poly.pdbx_seq_one_letter_code
_entity_poly.pdbx_strand_id
1 'polypeptide(L)'
;MHVEKIDASIGNYFGLDTKKDEASKDDVVVAALVLPVNQPVELILSSQDVIHSFYVRELRIQQDMVPGMQIPVRFTPTKIGKYEITCTQLCGLGHYRMRAYLEVVSASDFEKWIQAREH
;
A
#
# COMPACT_ATOMS: atom_id res chain seq x y z
N MET A 1 -3.75 12.08 0.41
CA MET A 1 -2.93 11.83 1.62
C MET A 1 -2.19 13.09 2.04
N HIS A 2 -2.40 13.55 3.28
CA HIS A 2 -1.79 14.76 3.85
C HIS A 2 -0.74 14.36 4.88
N VAL A 3 0.54 14.30 4.47
CA VAL A 3 1.64 13.81 5.33
C VAL A 3 1.79 14.66 6.59
N GLU A 4 1.54 15.96 6.49
CA GLU A 4 1.55 16.91 7.58
C GLU A 4 0.44 16.70 8.62
N LYS A 5 -0.58 15.90 8.28
CA LYS A 5 -1.68 15.54 9.18
C LYS A 5 -1.51 14.17 9.83
N ILE A 6 -0.41 13.46 9.54
CA ILE A 6 -0.11 12.18 10.19
C ILE A 6 0.22 12.46 11.66
N ASP A 7 -0.63 11.98 12.55
CA ASP A 7 -0.47 12.11 14.00
C ASP A 7 -1.02 10.86 14.69
N ALA A 8 -0.09 10.02 15.16
CA ALA A 8 -0.39 8.79 15.88
C ALA A 8 -1.09 9.04 17.23
N SER A 9 -0.88 10.21 17.86
CA SER A 9 -1.45 10.53 19.18
C SER A 9 -2.97 10.69 19.13
N ILE A 10 -3.49 11.12 17.98
CA ILE A 10 -4.93 11.25 17.70
C ILE A 10 -5.47 10.13 16.81
N GLY A 11 -4.65 9.12 16.52
CA GLY A 11 -5.02 7.96 15.70
C GLY A 11 -5.06 8.21 14.19
N ASN A 12 -4.55 9.34 13.69
CA ASN A 12 -4.47 9.62 12.26
C ASN A 12 -3.14 9.13 11.66
N TYR A 13 -2.98 7.82 11.54
CA TYR A 13 -1.74 7.21 11.07
C TYR A 13 -1.47 7.41 9.57
N PHE A 14 -2.49 7.75 8.80
CA PHE A 14 -2.43 7.82 7.33
C PHE A 14 -2.64 9.24 6.79
N GLY A 15 -2.83 10.24 7.66
CA GLY A 15 -2.99 11.63 7.23
C GLY A 15 -4.26 11.84 6.41
N LEU A 16 -5.31 11.08 6.69
CA LEU A 16 -6.61 11.22 6.03
C LEU A 16 -7.38 12.40 6.64
N ASP A 17 -8.07 13.17 5.80
CA ASP A 17 -8.92 14.29 6.22
C ASP A 17 -10.31 14.16 5.59
N THR A 18 -11.02 13.09 5.94
CA THR A 18 -12.34 12.72 5.39
C THR A 18 -13.43 13.76 5.64
N LYS A 19 -13.19 14.76 6.50
CA LYS A 19 -14.16 15.83 6.82
C LYS A 19 -13.97 17.09 5.97
N LYS A 20 -12.76 17.36 5.47
CA LYS A 20 -12.45 18.58 4.72
C LYS A 20 -11.96 18.31 3.30
N ASP A 21 -11.56 17.08 3.01
CA ASP A 21 -11.13 16.63 1.69
C ASP A 21 -12.19 15.73 1.08
N GLU A 22 -12.94 16.28 0.12
CA GLU A 22 -13.95 15.55 -0.64
C GLU A 22 -13.34 14.38 -1.44
N ALA A 23 -12.07 14.50 -1.84
CA ALA A 23 -11.34 13.45 -2.56
C ALA A 23 -10.81 12.33 -1.63
N SER A 24 -11.02 12.44 -0.32
CA SER A 24 -10.73 11.38 0.65
C SER A 24 -11.96 10.57 1.06
N LYS A 25 -13.12 10.79 0.42
CA LYS A 25 -14.36 10.05 0.77
C LYS A 25 -14.36 8.61 0.28
N ASP A 26 -13.61 8.33 -0.78
CA ASP A 26 -13.36 7.00 -1.36
C ASP A 26 -12.06 6.37 -0.84
N ASP A 27 -11.30 7.07 0.01
CA ASP A 27 -10.10 6.52 0.63
C ASP A 27 -10.46 5.45 1.67
N VAL A 28 -10.07 4.21 1.42
CA VAL A 28 -10.22 3.10 2.38
C VAL A 28 -8.88 2.72 3.00
N VAL A 29 -8.88 2.50 4.32
CA VAL A 29 -7.71 1.98 5.04
C VAL A 29 -7.83 0.46 5.16
N VAL A 30 -6.89 -0.24 4.54
CA VAL A 30 -6.87 -1.70 4.47
C VAL A 30 -5.53 -2.26 4.93
N ALA A 31 -5.56 -3.43 5.57
CA ALA A 31 -4.35 -4.15 5.96
C ALA A 31 -3.78 -5.07 4.85
N ALA A 32 -4.56 -5.31 3.79
CA ALA A 32 -4.19 -6.17 2.68
C ALA A 32 -4.15 -5.38 1.37
N LEU A 33 -3.12 -5.61 0.55
CA LEU A 33 -3.01 -5.01 -0.77
C LEU A 33 -3.68 -5.92 -1.79
N VAL A 34 -4.85 -5.52 -2.27
CA VAL A 34 -5.62 -6.25 -3.29
C VAL A 34 -5.74 -5.34 -4.52
N LEU A 35 -5.41 -5.85 -5.71
CA LEU A 35 -5.41 -5.07 -6.96
C LEU A 35 -6.14 -5.83 -8.08
N PRO A 36 -6.86 -5.13 -8.99
CA PRO A 36 -7.44 -5.77 -10.16
C PRO A 36 -6.38 -6.04 -11.23
N VAL A 37 -6.48 -7.19 -11.90
CA VAL A 37 -5.61 -7.54 -13.04
C VAL A 37 -5.85 -6.60 -14.23
N ASN A 38 -4.78 -6.30 -14.98
CA ASN A 38 -4.75 -5.46 -16.18
C ASN A 38 -5.18 -4.00 -15.98
N GLN A 39 -5.19 -3.49 -14.75
CA GLN A 39 -5.41 -2.08 -14.48
C GLN A 39 -4.12 -1.39 -14.03
N PRO A 40 -3.79 -0.20 -14.55
CA PRO A 40 -2.67 0.58 -14.04
C PRO A 40 -2.86 0.95 -12.57
N VAL A 41 -1.83 0.74 -11.77
CA VAL A 41 -1.81 1.06 -10.34
C VAL A 41 -0.64 2.00 -10.05
N GLU A 42 -0.91 3.00 -9.21
CA GLU A 42 0.12 3.83 -8.59
C GLU A 42 0.13 3.58 -7.08
N LEU A 43 1.26 3.09 -6.57
CA LEU A 43 1.52 2.99 -5.13
C LEU A 43 2.36 4.19 -4.70
N ILE A 44 1.90 4.94 -3.71
CA ILE A 44 2.70 5.96 -3.05
C ILE A 44 3.30 5.35 -1.79
N LEU A 45 4.60 5.07 -1.82
CA LEU A 45 5.31 4.40 -0.73
C LEU A 45 5.97 5.44 0.19
N SER A 46 5.84 5.24 1.49
CA SER A 46 6.48 6.02 2.55
C SER A 46 6.76 5.16 3.77
N SER A 47 7.71 5.56 4.61
CA SER A 47 7.99 4.91 5.90
C SER A 47 7.73 5.86 7.07
N GLN A 48 7.34 5.30 8.21
CA GLN A 48 7.11 6.05 9.45
C GLN A 48 8.32 6.03 10.39
N ASP A 49 9.22 5.05 10.28
CA ASP A 49 10.29 4.80 11.24
C ASP A 49 11.68 4.78 10.61
N VAL A 50 12.03 3.73 9.89
CA VAL A 50 13.34 3.49 9.26
C VAL A 50 13.17 3.16 7.79
N ILE A 51 14.27 2.97 7.05
CA ILE A 51 14.17 2.56 5.66
C ILE A 51 13.68 1.10 5.59
N HIS A 52 12.63 0.87 4.81
CA HIS A 52 12.15 -0.45 4.42
C HIS A 52 12.28 -0.61 2.90
N SER A 53 11.99 -1.80 2.39
CA SER A 53 11.93 -2.02 0.94
C SER A 53 10.69 -2.81 0.58
N PHE A 54 9.91 -2.30 -0.38
CA PHE A 54 8.79 -2.99 -0.97
C PHE A 54 9.31 -3.85 -2.12
N TYR A 55 9.39 -5.17 -1.93
CA TYR A 55 9.86 -6.08 -2.97
C TYR A 55 8.83 -7.18 -3.29
N VAL A 56 8.39 -7.21 -4.55
CA VAL A 56 7.54 -8.26 -5.12
C VAL A 56 8.30 -8.91 -6.28
N ARG A 57 8.84 -10.11 -6.02
CA ARG A 57 9.78 -10.78 -6.93
C ARG A 57 9.18 -11.08 -8.30
N GLU A 58 7.98 -11.65 -8.32
CA GLU A 58 7.31 -12.10 -9.55
C GLU A 58 6.97 -10.93 -10.48
N LEU A 59 6.73 -9.75 -9.90
CA LEU A 59 6.47 -8.52 -10.65
C LEU A 59 7.76 -7.74 -10.99
N ARG A 60 8.92 -8.16 -10.45
CA ARG A 60 10.21 -7.45 -10.55
C ARG A 60 10.14 -6.00 -10.08
N ILE A 61 9.31 -5.75 -9.07
CA ILE A 61 9.13 -4.42 -8.47
C ILE A 61 9.90 -4.41 -7.16
N GLN A 62 10.86 -3.51 -7.05
CA GLN A 62 11.59 -3.23 -5.82
C GLN A 62 11.69 -1.72 -5.64
N GLN A 63 11.26 -1.21 -4.49
CA GLN A 63 11.39 0.20 -4.16
C GLN A 63 11.57 0.40 -2.66
N ASP A 64 12.62 1.12 -2.29
CA ASP A 64 12.84 1.51 -0.90
C ASP A 64 11.84 2.56 -0.45
N MET A 65 11.35 2.41 0.78
CA MET A 65 10.44 3.31 1.47
C MET A 65 11.26 4.09 2.50
N VAL A 66 11.36 5.41 2.31
CA VAL A 66 12.26 6.26 3.10
C VAL A 66 11.42 7.19 3.99
N PRO A 67 11.73 7.31 5.29
CA PRO A 67 11.03 8.23 6.17
C PRO A 67 11.05 9.67 5.64
N GLY A 68 9.88 10.31 5.63
CA GLY A 68 9.71 11.68 5.13
C GLY A 68 9.63 11.84 3.61
N MET A 69 9.70 10.74 2.83
CA MET A 69 9.56 10.77 1.36
C MET A 69 8.27 10.09 0.91
N GLN A 70 7.65 10.63 -0.13
CA GLN A 70 6.58 9.97 -0.89
C GLN A 70 7.16 9.49 -2.21
N ILE A 71 7.23 8.18 -2.41
CA ILE A 71 7.90 7.59 -3.57
C ILE A 71 6.86 6.85 -4.42
N PRO A 72 6.53 7.36 -5.62
CA PRO A 72 5.56 6.73 -6.50
C PRO A 72 6.14 5.51 -7.23
N VAL A 73 5.40 4.42 -7.25
CA VAL A 73 5.68 3.23 -8.05
C VAL A 73 4.47 2.94 -8.93
N ARG A 74 4.68 2.92 -10.25
CA ARG A 74 3.62 2.65 -11.23
C ARG A 74 3.85 1.31 -11.90
N PHE A 75 2.83 0.47 -11.93
CA PHE A 75 2.86 -0.81 -12.63
C PHE A 75 1.46 -1.28 -12.99
N THR A 76 1.38 -2.27 -13.87
CA THR A 76 0.13 -2.93 -14.24
C THR A 76 0.29 -4.43 -13.96
N PRO A 77 -0.40 -5.01 -12.97
CA PRO A 77 -0.35 -6.45 -12.74
C PRO A 77 -1.06 -7.19 -13.87
N THR A 78 -0.36 -8.08 -14.58
CA THR A 78 -0.90 -8.76 -15.77
C THR A 78 -1.38 -10.19 -15.51
N LYS A 79 -1.18 -10.71 -14.30
CA LYS A 79 -1.53 -12.09 -13.94
C LYS A 79 -2.18 -12.14 -12.57
N ILE A 80 -3.35 -12.76 -12.50
CA ILE A 80 -4.05 -13.08 -11.24
C ILE A 80 -3.19 -14.02 -10.40
N GLY A 81 -3.14 -13.77 -9.10
CA GLY A 81 -2.35 -14.57 -8.17
C GLY A 81 -2.09 -13.87 -6.84
N LYS A 82 -1.52 -14.62 -5.91
CA LYS A 82 -1.07 -14.11 -4.61
C LYS A 82 0.46 -14.06 -4.61
N TYR A 83 1.00 -12.87 -4.43
CA TYR A 83 2.42 -12.57 -4.50
C TYR A 83 2.93 -12.17 -3.14
N GLU A 84 4.10 -12.69 -2.75
CA GLU A 84 4.72 -12.31 -1.50
C GLU A 84 5.37 -10.93 -1.64
N ILE A 85 5.10 -10.06 -0.68
CA ILE A 85 5.82 -8.80 -0.48
C ILE A 85 6.85 -9.08 0.61
N THR A 86 8.12 -8.80 0.33
CA THR A 86 9.21 -9.01 1.28
C THR A 86 9.96 -7.71 1.53
N CYS A 87 10.37 -7.49 2.77
CA CYS A 87 11.32 -6.43 3.07
C CYS A 87 12.75 -6.87 2.71
N THR A 88 13.41 -6.15 1.81
CA THR A 88 14.81 -6.41 1.39
C THR A 88 15.80 -5.39 1.93
N GLN A 89 15.38 -4.52 2.85
CA GLN A 89 16.24 -3.58 3.57
C GLN A 89 16.27 -3.94 5.05
N LEU A 90 17.47 -4.08 5.65
CA LEU A 90 17.59 -4.45 7.07
C LEU A 90 16.98 -3.37 7.96
N CYS A 91 15.77 -3.63 8.45
CA CYS A 91 14.94 -2.64 9.14
C CYS A 91 14.77 -2.89 10.65
N GLY A 92 15.52 -3.84 11.21
CA GLY A 92 15.54 -4.13 12.65
C GLY A 92 15.42 -5.61 12.98
N LEU A 93 15.18 -5.93 14.26
CA LEU A 93 15.16 -7.30 14.78
C LEU A 93 14.09 -8.19 14.13
N GLY A 94 12.96 -7.60 13.73
CA GLY A 94 11.86 -8.30 13.07
C GLY A 94 12.02 -8.50 11.56
N HIS A 95 13.11 -7.99 10.96
CA HIS A 95 13.27 -7.88 9.51
C HIS A 95 12.97 -9.17 8.74
N TYR A 96 13.50 -10.31 9.19
CA TYR A 96 13.31 -11.61 8.52
C TYR A 96 11.85 -12.09 8.45
N ARG A 97 10.98 -11.56 9.32
CA ARG A 97 9.54 -11.87 9.39
C ARG A 97 8.68 -10.81 8.71
N MET A 98 9.27 -9.71 8.25
CA MET A 98 8.53 -8.60 7.65
C MET A 98 8.11 -8.96 6.23
N ARG A 99 6.95 -9.60 6.14
CA ARG A 99 6.36 -10.13 4.92
C ARG A 99 4.87 -9.79 4.89
N ALA A 100 4.37 -9.51 3.70
CA ALA A 100 2.95 -9.31 3.43
C ALA A 100 2.58 -9.99 2.11
N TYR A 101 1.33 -9.84 1.68
CA TYR A 101 0.89 -10.38 0.40
C TYR A 101 0.18 -9.30 -0.43
N LEU A 102 0.46 -9.33 -1.73
CA LEU A 102 -0.27 -8.65 -2.78
C LEU A 102 -1.18 -9.68 -3.46
N GLU A 103 -2.49 -9.46 -3.46
CA GLU A 103 -3.44 -10.30 -4.16
C GLU A 103 -3.91 -9.59 -5.44
N VAL A 104 -3.62 -10.17 -6.59
CA VAL A 104 -4.15 -9.72 -7.88
C VAL A 104 -5.36 -10.57 -8.22
N VAL A 105 -6.52 -9.92 -8.34
CA VAL A 105 -7.82 -10.58 -8.54
C VAL A 105 -8.48 -10.12 -9.84
N SER A 106 -9.62 -10.74 -10.20
CA SER A 106 -10.43 -10.27 -11.31
C SER A 106 -11.03 -8.89 -11.02
N ALA A 107 -11.36 -8.11 -12.05
CA ALA A 107 -12.02 -6.82 -11.86
C ALA A 107 -13.33 -6.96 -11.06
N SER A 108 -14.13 -7.99 -11.34
CA SER A 108 -15.38 -8.26 -10.63
C SER A 108 -15.18 -8.64 -9.16
N ASP A 109 -14.09 -9.33 -8.83
CA ASP A 109 -13.80 -9.69 -7.43
C ASP A 109 -13.24 -8.48 -6.67
N PHE A 110 -12.46 -7.62 -7.33
CA PHE A 110 -12.01 -6.36 -6.77
C PHE A 110 -13.19 -5.43 -6.45
N GLU A 111 -14.14 -5.28 -7.37
CA GLU A 111 -15.37 -4.49 -7.16
C GLU A 111 -16.17 -4.98 -5.95
N LYS A 112 -16.36 -6.30 -5.81
CA LYS A 112 -17.00 -6.88 -4.62
C LYS A 112 -16.20 -6.62 -3.34
N TRP A 113 -14.87 -6.69 -3.43
CA TRP A 113 -13.98 -6.51 -2.30
C TRP A 113 -13.97 -5.07 -1.79
N ILE A 114 -13.97 -4.09 -2.70
CA ILE A 114 -13.96 -2.66 -2.34
C ILE A 114 -15.34 -2.19 -1.85
N GLN A 115 -16.44 -2.60 -2.48
CA GLN A 115 -17.80 -2.26 -2.05
C GLN A 115 -18.12 -2.73 -0.62
N ALA A 116 -17.53 -3.84 -0.18
CA ALA A 116 -17.68 -4.32 1.20
C ALA A 116 -16.94 -3.45 2.24
N ARG A 117 -16.18 -2.44 1.81
CA ARG A 117 -15.28 -1.61 2.63
C ARG A 117 -15.50 -0.11 2.46
N GLU A 118 -16.16 0.31 1.38
CA GLU A 118 -16.65 1.67 1.19
C GLU A 118 -17.91 1.90 2.04
N HIS A 119 -17.73 2.29 3.32
CA HIS A 119 -18.82 2.67 4.23
C HIS A 119 -18.43 3.84 5.14
#